data_AF-A0A2S2CKQ4-F1
#
_entry.id   AF-A0A2S2CKQ4-F1
#
_cell.length_a   1.000
_cell.length_b   1.000
_cell.length_c   1.000
_cell.angle_alpha   90.00
_cell.angle_beta   90.00
_cell.angle_gamma   90.00
#
_symmetry.space_group_name_H-M   'P 1'
#
loop_
_entity.id
_entity.type
_entity.pdbx_description
1 polymer ?
#
loop_
_entity_poly.entity_id
_entity_poly.type
_entity_poly.pdbx_seq_one_letter_code
_entity_poly.pdbx_strand_id
1 'polypeptide(L)'
;MTTEKLTSLLQRRARLDEQIAAARRAESESARKADARRKIVVGAALLSAARQDPRLRKLLVETLGRVLGERDLALFATGDPGAGDLVLGTVGSAALGPIEGAAEGGWIESGHAG
;
A
#
# COMPACT_ATOMS: atom_id res chain seq x y z
N MET A 1 -8.86 49.86 -30.80
CA MET A 1 -9.04 49.81 -29.33
C MET A 1 -9.56 48.46 -28.80
N THR A 2 -10.32 47.67 -29.56
CA THR A 2 -10.84 46.36 -29.11
C THR A 2 -9.78 45.24 -29.07
N THR A 3 -8.82 45.27 -30.00
CA THR A 3 -7.79 44.23 -30.13
C THR A 3 -6.79 44.21 -28.96
N GLU A 4 -6.32 45.38 -28.50
CA GLU A 4 -5.41 45.49 -27.34
C GLU A 4 -6.08 45.01 -26.04
N LYS A 5 -7.37 45.34 -25.88
CA LYS A 5 -8.15 44.88 -24.72
C LYS A 5 -8.34 43.37 -24.74
N LEU A 6 -8.59 42.79 -25.91
CA LEU A 6 -8.67 41.33 -26.08
C LEU A 6 -7.32 40.65 -25.75
N THR A 7 -6.21 41.17 -26.29
CA THR A 7 -4.87 40.61 -26.04
C THR A 7 -4.52 40.68 -24.55
N SER A 8 -4.78 41.80 -23.88
CA SER A 8 -4.52 41.94 -22.44
C SER A 8 -5.39 40.99 -21.60
N LEU A 9 -6.65 40.74 -21.99
CA LEU A 9 -7.51 39.76 -21.32
C LEU A 9 -6.99 38.32 -21.51
N LEU A 10 -6.52 37.97 -22.71
CA LEU A 10 -5.94 36.64 -22.99
C LEU A 10 -4.64 36.42 -22.20
N GLN A 11 -3.76 37.42 -22.15
CA GLN A 11 -2.54 37.37 -21.33
C GLN A 11 -2.86 37.21 -19.84
N ARG A 12 -3.87 37.95 -19.35
CA ARG A 12 -4.29 37.85 -17.95
C ARG A 12 -4.90 36.49 -17.64
N ARG A 13 -5.68 35.91 -18.55
CA ARG A 13 -6.20 34.56 -18.43
C ARG A 13 -5.08 33.53 -18.36
N ALA A 14 -4.13 33.56 -19.29
CA ALA A 14 -2.99 32.63 -19.29
C ALA A 14 -2.21 32.67 -17.97
N ARG A 15 -1.95 33.89 -17.46
CA ARG A 15 -1.28 34.08 -16.17
C ARG A 15 -2.10 33.54 -14.98
N LEU A 16 -3.43 33.64 -15.01
CA LEU A 16 -4.29 33.07 -13.98
C LEU A 16 -4.34 31.55 -14.06
N ASP A 17 -4.41 30.99 -15.28
CA ASP A 17 -4.42 29.54 -15.50
C ASP A 17 -3.11 28.90 -14.99
N GLU A 18 -1.96 29.55 -15.22
CA GLU A 18 -0.67 29.13 -14.67
C GLU A 18 -0.64 29.16 -13.13
N GLN A 19 -1.17 30.23 -12.51
CA GLN A 19 -1.25 30.35 -11.06
C GLN A 19 -2.16 29.27 -10.44
N ILE A 20 -3.30 28.98 -11.08
CA ILE A 20 -4.22 27.93 -10.65
C ILE A 20 -3.54 26.56 -10.74
N ALA A 21 -2.82 26.29 -11.84
CA ALA A 21 -2.09 25.05 -12.01
C ALA A 21 -0.99 24.89 -10.95
N ALA A 22 -0.24 25.95 -10.64
CA ALA A 22 0.77 25.95 -9.59
C ALA A 22 0.17 25.71 -8.21
N ALA A 23 -0.93 26.39 -7.87
CA ALA A 23 -1.63 26.22 -6.60
C ALA A 23 -2.14 24.78 -6.41
N ARG A 24 -2.74 24.18 -7.45
CA ARG A 24 -3.20 22.78 -7.42
C ARG A 24 -2.05 21.79 -7.22
N ARG A 25 -0.89 22.03 -7.83
CA ARG A 25 0.31 21.19 -7.63
C ARG A 25 0.80 21.29 -6.19
N ALA A 26 0.88 22.49 -5.63
CA ALA A 26 1.31 22.72 -4.26
C ALA A 26 0.37 22.05 -3.24
N GLU A 27 -0.94 22.13 -3.46
CA GLU A 27 -1.95 21.45 -2.63
C GLU A 27 -1.79 19.92 -2.68
N SER A 28 -1.66 19.35 -3.88
CA SER A 28 -1.45 17.91 -4.05
C SER A 28 -0.16 17.43 -3.40
N GLU A 29 0.93 18.20 -3.52
CA GLU A 29 2.20 17.87 -2.89
C GLU A 29 2.11 17.96 -1.36
N SER A 30 1.45 18.98 -0.82
CA SER A 30 1.20 19.12 0.61
C SER A 30 0.38 17.95 1.15
N ALA A 31 -0.69 17.57 0.45
CA ALA A 31 -1.53 16.43 0.81
C ALA A 31 -0.73 15.11 0.82
N ARG A 32 0.10 14.88 -0.21
CA ARG A 32 0.98 13.70 -0.28
C ARG A 32 2.00 13.68 0.86
N LYS A 33 2.60 14.83 1.20
CA LYS A 33 3.54 14.96 2.33
C LYS A 33 2.87 14.66 3.67
N ALA A 34 1.67 15.21 3.88
CA ALA A 34 0.90 14.97 5.10
C ALA A 34 0.50 13.49 5.24
N ASP A 35 0.03 12.87 4.15
CA ASP A 35 -0.30 11.44 4.13
C ASP A 35 0.92 10.55 4.38
N ALA A 36 2.05 10.83 3.72
CA ALA A 36 3.31 10.13 3.95
C ALA A 36 3.75 10.25 5.42
N ARG A 37 3.69 11.47 5.99
CA ARG A 37 4.03 11.70 7.40
C ARG A 37 3.12 10.90 8.33
N ARG A 38 1.81 10.86 8.06
CA ARG A 38 0.85 10.08 8.84
C ARG A 38 1.19 8.59 8.81
N LYS A 39 1.45 8.04 7.62
CA LYS A 39 1.84 6.62 7.44
C LYS A 39 3.11 6.27 8.21
N ILE A 40 4.13 7.14 8.16
CA ILE A 40 5.39 6.96 8.87
C ILE A 40 5.16 6.98 10.39
N VAL A 41 4.44 7.97 10.91
CA VAL A 41 4.19 8.11 12.35
C VAL A 41 3.37 6.95 12.89
N VAL A 42 2.30 6.56 12.19
CA VAL A 42 1.46 5.41 12.57
C VAL A 42 2.28 4.13 12.53
N GLY A 43 3.06 3.89 11.47
CA GLY A 43 3.92 2.72 11.35
C GLY A 43 4.95 2.64 12.49
N ALA A 44 5.64 3.74 12.78
CA ALA A 44 6.62 3.80 13.87
C ALA A 44 5.99 3.53 15.24
N ALA A 45 4.83 4.13 15.52
CA ALA A 45 4.11 3.92 16.77
C ALA A 45 3.64 2.46 16.91
N LEU A 46 3.07 1.89 15.85
CA LEU A 46 2.57 0.51 15.83
C LEU A 46 3.69 -0.51 16.00
N LEU A 47 4.82 -0.33 15.32
CA LEU A 47 6.01 -1.17 15.49
C LEU A 47 6.57 -1.06 16.91
N SER A 48 6.58 0.14 17.49
CA SER A 48 7.01 0.33 18.87
C SER A 48 6.10 -0.37 19.88
N ALA A 49 4.78 -0.33 19.67
CA ALA A 49 3.81 -1.03 20.50
C ALA A 49 3.91 -2.55 20.34
N ALA A 50 4.09 -3.06 19.12
CA ALA A 50 4.23 -4.49 18.84
C ALA A 50 5.49 -5.11 19.47
N ARG A 51 6.55 -4.32 19.71
CA ARG A 51 7.72 -4.79 20.48
C ARG A 51 7.39 -5.08 21.95
N GLN A 52 6.40 -4.40 22.51
CA GLN A 52 6.01 -4.50 23.92
C GLN A 52 4.84 -5.46 24.13
N ASP A 53 3.97 -5.64 23.13
CA ASP A 53 2.80 -6.52 23.19
C ASP A 53 2.89 -7.67 22.16
N PRO A 54 3.14 -8.92 22.61
CA PRO A 54 3.17 -10.10 21.74
C PRO A 54 1.85 -10.39 21.00
N ARG A 55 0.69 -10.02 21.57
CA ARG A 55 -0.61 -10.21 20.91
C ARG A 55 -0.76 -9.27 19.73
N LEU A 56 -0.40 -8.00 19.94
CA LEU A 56 -0.37 -6.98 18.88
C LEU A 56 0.63 -7.36 17.78
N ARG A 57 1.80 -7.90 18.16
CA ARG A 57 2.79 -8.42 17.22
C ARG A 57 2.22 -9.49 16.30
N LYS A 58 1.55 -10.50 16.88
CA LYS A 58 0.92 -11.58 16.12
C LYS A 58 -0.15 -11.04 15.17
N LEU A 59 -1.04 -10.17 15.67
CA LEU A 59 -2.09 -9.56 14.86
C LEU A 59 -1.52 -8.77 13.69
N LEU A 60 -0.45 -8.00 13.92
CA LEU A 60 0.23 -7.23 12.89
C LEU A 60 0.79 -8.14 11.79
N VAL A 61 1.52 -9.19 12.16
CA VAL A 61 2.08 -10.17 11.22
C VAL A 61 1.00 -10.84 10.38
N GLU A 62 -0.07 -11.32 11.00
CA GLU A 62 -1.19 -11.96 10.29
C GLU A 62 -1.88 -11.00 9.34
N THR A 63 -2.06 -9.74 9.75
CA THR A 63 -2.70 -8.71 8.92
C THR A 63 -1.82 -8.38 7.71
N LEU A 64 -0.51 -8.17 7.92
CA LEU A 64 0.44 -7.91 6.84
C LEU A 64 0.52 -9.08 5.87
N GLY A 65 0.52 -10.33 6.35
CA GLY A 65 0.53 -11.54 5.52
C GLY A 65 -0.67 -11.69 4.59
N ARG A 66 -1.82 -11.08 4.91
CA ARG A 66 -3.02 -11.10 4.07
C ARG A 66 -3.05 -9.97 3.03
N VAL A 67 -2.35 -8.88 3.28
CA VAL A 67 -2.46 -7.63 2.50
C VAL A 67 -1.25 -7.40 1.62
N LEU A 68 -0.06 -7.73 2.10
CA LEU A 68 1.20 -7.48 1.41
C LEU A 68 1.53 -8.62 0.45
N GLY A 69 2.13 -8.27 -0.69
CA GLY A 69 2.75 -9.25 -1.57
C GLY A 69 4.06 -9.79 -0.99
N GLU A 70 4.54 -10.90 -1.54
CA GLU A 70 5.75 -11.60 -1.08
C GLU A 70 6.98 -10.68 -0.98
N ARG A 71 7.15 -9.76 -1.94
CA ARG A 71 8.25 -8.79 -1.96
C ARG A 71 8.25 -7.87 -0.75
N ASP A 72 7.07 -7.39 -0.35
CA ASP A 72 6.94 -6.43 0.76
C ASP A 72 7.00 -7.15 2.11
N LEU A 73 6.53 -8.40 2.18
CA LEU A 73 6.68 -9.26 3.35
C LEU A 73 8.15 -9.56 3.68
N ALA A 74 9.00 -9.70 2.66
CA ALA A 74 10.44 -9.94 2.83
C ALA A 74 11.13 -8.81 3.62
N LEU A 75 10.62 -7.58 3.56
CA LEU A 75 11.15 -6.44 4.33
C LEU A 75 11.03 -6.64 5.85
N PHE A 76 10.16 -7.55 6.29
CA PHE A 76 9.92 -7.87 7.69
C PHE A 76 10.50 -9.24 8.10
N ALA A 77 11.15 -9.98 7.19
CA ALA A 77 11.70 -11.31 7.45
C ALA A 77 13.16 -11.26 7.95
N THR A 78 13.95 -10.30 7.47
CA THR A 78 15.32 -10.03 7.92
C THR A 78 15.29 -9.04 9.08
N GLY A 79 15.22 -9.55 10.32
CA GLY A 79 15.25 -8.73 11.53
C GLY A 79 16.57 -7.96 11.67
N ASP A 80 16.47 -6.66 11.95
CA ASP A 80 17.55 -5.88 12.55
C ASP A 80 17.73 -6.38 14.01
N PRO A 81 18.92 -6.87 14.42
CA PRO A 81 19.15 -7.44 15.75
C PRO A 81 18.97 -6.46 16.92
N GLY A 82 18.74 -5.16 16.66
CA GLY A 82 18.33 -4.17 17.67
C GLY A 82 16.81 -4.05 17.89
N ALA A 83 15.98 -4.70 17.06
CA ALA A 83 14.53 -4.54 17.01
C ALA A 83 13.80 -5.84 17.38
N GLY A 84 13.92 -6.27 18.64
CA GLY A 84 13.13 -7.32 19.31
C GLY A 84 12.16 -8.11 18.41
N ASP A 85 12.75 -9.06 17.70
CA ASP A 85 12.22 -9.96 16.67
C ASP A 85 10.70 -9.92 16.43
N LEU A 86 10.32 -9.09 15.47
CA LEU A 86 9.21 -9.36 14.55
C LEU A 86 9.71 -10.31 13.46
N VAL A 87 10.17 -11.50 13.85
CA VAL A 87 10.51 -12.54 12.88
C VAL A 87 9.19 -13.05 12.32
N LEU A 88 8.87 -12.62 11.09
CA LEU A 88 7.93 -13.30 10.20
C LEU A 88 8.55 -14.64 9.79
N GLY A 89 8.81 -15.49 10.79
CA GLY A 89 9.29 -16.83 10.60
C GLY A 89 8.26 -17.53 9.75
N THR A 90 8.73 -18.05 8.61
CA THR A 90 8.03 -18.95 7.70
C THR A 90 6.61 -19.25 8.17
N VAL A 91 5.66 -18.37 7.84
CA VAL A 91 4.31 -18.86 7.51
C VAL A 91 4.50 -19.61 6.20
N GLY A 92 5.15 -20.76 6.34
CA GLY A 92 5.37 -21.68 5.26
C GLY A 92 3.99 -21.99 4.71
N SER A 93 3.94 -22.01 3.39
CA SER A 93 3.20 -22.90 2.50
C SER A 93 2.57 -24.20 3.06
N ALA A 94 2.72 -24.55 4.34
CA ALA A 94 2.22 -25.75 5.01
C ALA A 94 0.89 -25.56 5.78
N ALA A 95 0.33 -24.35 5.88
CA ALA A 95 -0.97 -24.13 6.53
C ALA A 95 -2.19 -24.26 5.59
N LEU A 96 -2.00 -24.77 4.37
CA LEU A 96 -3.08 -25.30 3.55
C LEU A 96 -3.19 -26.80 3.81
N GLY A 97 -3.74 -27.16 4.98
CA GLY A 97 -4.32 -28.49 5.15
C GLY A 97 -5.46 -28.67 4.15
N PRO A 98 -5.68 -29.88 3.60
CA PRO A 98 -6.76 -30.12 2.68
C PRO A 98 -8.09 -29.76 3.36
N ILE A 99 -8.90 -28.95 2.70
CA ILE A 99 -10.28 -28.71 3.11
C ILE A 99 -11.02 -30.03 2.87
N GLU A 100 -11.09 -30.90 3.87
CA GLU A 100 -12.02 -32.02 3.88
C GLU A 100 -13.43 -31.45 3.81
N GLY A 101 -14.11 -31.69 2.68
CA GLY A 101 -15.48 -31.24 2.47
C GLY A 101 -15.71 -30.50 1.15
N ALA A 102 -15.23 -31.06 0.04
CA ALA A 102 -15.83 -30.78 -1.26
C ALA A 102 -16.38 -32.10 -1.80
N ALA A 103 -17.70 -32.13 -1.88
CA ALA A 103 -18.56 -33.22 -2.26
C ALA A 103 -18.09 -34.00 -3.50
N GLU A 104 -18.39 -35.29 -3.43
CA GLU A 104 -18.60 -36.20 -4.55
C GLU A 104 -19.27 -35.51 -5.74
N GLY A 105 -18.69 -35.69 -6.93
CA GLY A 105 -19.22 -35.13 -8.17
C GLY A 105 -18.20 -35.26 -9.28
N GLY A 106 -17.94 -36.49 -9.70
CA GLY A 106 -17.02 -36.78 -10.80
C GLY A 106 -17.46 -36.13 -12.10
N TRP A 107 -16.51 -35.52 -12.80
CA TRP A 107 -16.51 -35.42 -14.25
C TRP A 107 -15.12 -35.76 -14.75
N ILE A 108 -15.07 -36.88 -15.45
CA ILE A 108 -13.91 -37.55 -15.99
C ILE A 108 -13.37 -36.67 -17.13
N GLU A 109 -12.06 -36.42 -17.14
CA GLU A 109 -11.36 -35.95 -18.33
C GLU A 109 -11.57 -36.92 -19.50
N SER A 110 -11.78 -36.37 -20.67
CA SER A 110 -11.14 -36.93 -21.87
C SER A 110 -10.89 -35.82 -22.87
N GLY A 111 -9.62 -35.46 -23.01
CA GLY A 111 -9.13 -34.56 -24.04
C GLY A 111 -9.03 -35.20 -25.43
N HIS A 112 -8.72 -34.31 -26.38
CA HIS A 112 -8.04 -34.50 -27.67
C HIS A 112 -8.38 -35.69 -28.57
N ALA A 113 -8.77 -35.39 -29.82
CA ALA A 113 -7.90 -35.54 -30.98
C ALA A 113 -8.62 -35.16 -32.29
N GLY A 114 -7.87 -34.58 -33.23
CA GLY A 114 -8.01 -34.82 -34.68
C GLY A 114 -9.17 -34.15 -35.41
#